data_AF-A0A1B6JRY6-F1
#
_entry.id   AF-A0A1B6JRY6-F1
#
_cell.length_a   1.000
_cell.length_b   1.000
_cell.length_c   1.000
_cell.angle_alpha   90.00
_cell.angle_beta   90.00
_cell.angle_gamma   90.00
#
_symmetry.space_group_name_H-M   'P 1'
#
loop_
_entity.id
_entity.type
_entity.pdbx_description
1 polymer ?
#
loop_
_entity_poly.entity_id
_entity_poly.type
_entity_poly.pdbx_seq_one_letter_code
_entity_poly.pdbx_strand_id
1 'polypeptide(L)'
;HRKFEERRIKEFKSKDAAVLCNMQFKRKRQPWTKDERKFSSALLLKSPSTYRYLLKSIVLPGMSTVRKWLSSNEMFRTGLNKSLISKIKTKASTVSDMEKACVLMFDE
;
A
#
# COMPACT_ATOMS: atom_id res chain seq x y z
N HIS A 1 -23.76 -9.88 10.64
CA HIS A 1 -22.92 -9.05 9.75
C HIS A 1 -21.41 -9.30 9.91
N ARG A 2 -20.79 -9.05 11.07
CA ARG A 2 -19.33 -9.23 11.28
C ARG A 2 -18.78 -10.64 10.94
N LYS A 3 -19.51 -11.69 11.33
CA LYS A 3 -19.18 -13.09 11.01
C LYS A 3 -19.22 -13.45 9.52
N PHE A 4 -19.88 -12.63 8.69
CA PHE A 4 -19.99 -12.87 7.23
C PHE A 4 -18.81 -12.25 6.47
N GLU A 5 -18.29 -11.11 6.94
CA GLU A 5 -17.06 -10.49 6.41
C GLU A 5 -15.82 -11.35 6.71
N GLU A 6 -15.72 -11.92 7.92
CA GLU A 6 -14.59 -12.77 8.33
C GLU A 6 -14.50 -14.08 7.54
N ARG A 7 -15.64 -14.66 7.12
CA ARG A 7 -15.66 -15.91 6.34
C ARG A 7 -15.13 -15.74 4.91
N ARG A 8 -15.34 -14.59 4.28
CA ARG A 8 -14.97 -14.37 2.86
C ARG A 8 -13.49 -14.07 2.66
N ILE A 9 -12.80 -13.52 3.66
CA ILE A 9 -11.34 -13.33 3.61
C ILE A 9 -10.61 -14.68 3.44
N LYS A 10 -11.22 -15.79 3.87
CA LYS A 10 -10.64 -17.14 3.73
C LYS A 10 -10.68 -17.72 2.31
N GLU A 11 -11.49 -17.18 1.39
CA GLU A 11 -11.62 -17.73 0.02
C GLU A 11 -10.66 -17.11 -0.98
N PHE A 12 -10.18 -15.88 -0.73
CA PHE A 12 -9.27 -15.21 -1.66
C PHE A 12 -7.83 -15.65 -1.45
N LYS A 13 -7.18 -16.12 -2.53
CA LYS A 13 -5.74 -16.43 -2.54
C LYS A 13 -4.86 -15.22 -2.22
N SER A 14 -5.33 -14.00 -2.53
CA SER A 14 -4.59 -12.76 -2.31
C SER A 14 -5.37 -11.81 -1.38
N LYS A 15 -4.65 -11.26 -0.39
CA LYS A 15 -5.17 -10.23 0.51
C LYS A 15 -5.61 -8.99 -0.24
N ASP A 16 -4.88 -8.60 -1.29
CA ASP A 16 -5.21 -7.42 -2.11
C ASP A 16 -6.51 -7.63 -2.90
N ALA A 17 -6.75 -8.85 -3.39
CA ALA A 17 -8.00 -9.19 -4.06
C ALA A 17 -9.20 -9.12 -3.10
N ALA A 18 -9.03 -9.61 -1.86
CA ALA A 18 -10.04 -9.50 -0.82
C ALA A 18 -10.36 -8.03 -0.48
N VAL A 19 -9.32 -7.19 -0.32
CA VAL A 19 -9.48 -5.75 -0.06
C VAL A 19 -10.23 -5.08 -1.20
N LEU A 20 -9.82 -5.31 -2.45
CA LEU A 20 -10.49 -4.74 -3.62
C LEU A 20 -11.97 -5.14 -3.69
N CYS A 21 -12.29 -6.42 -3.42
CA CYS A 21 -13.66 -6.91 -3.41
C CYS A 21 -14.48 -6.22 -2.31
N ASN A 22 -13.95 -6.11 -1.10
CA ASN A 22 -14.62 -5.45 0.02
C ASN A 22 -14.89 -3.96 -0.25
N MET A 23 -13.98 -3.28 -0.96
CA MET A 23 -14.18 -1.88 -1.37
C MET A 23 -15.44 -1.68 -2.22
N GLN A 24 -15.83 -2.67 -3.03
CA GLN A 24 -17.00 -2.58 -3.92
C GLN A 24 -18.32 -2.53 -3.17
N PHE A 25 -18.37 -3.06 -1.95
CA PHE A 25 -19.57 -3.07 -1.11
C PHE A 25 -19.66 -1.88 -0.17
N LYS A 26 -18.71 -0.92 -0.25
CA LYS A 26 -18.74 0.25 0.62
C LYS A 26 -19.91 1.17 0.32
N ARG A 27 -20.53 1.65 1.39
CA ARG A 27 -21.58 2.67 1.31
C ARG A 27 -20.96 4.05 1.10
N LYS A 28 -21.75 4.96 0.51
CA LYS A 28 -21.37 6.38 0.37
C LYS A 28 -20.97 6.95 1.74
N ARG A 29 -19.89 7.73 1.76
CA ARG A 29 -19.34 8.44 2.94
C ARG A 29 -18.72 7.55 4.04
N GLN A 30 -18.46 6.27 3.79
CA GLN A 30 -17.69 5.44 4.74
C GLN A 30 -16.18 5.76 4.69
N PRO A 31 -15.50 5.84 5.85
CA PRO A 31 -14.07 6.13 5.91
C PRO A 31 -13.23 4.97 5.36
N TRP A 32 -12.12 5.28 4.68
CA TRP A 32 -11.19 4.29 4.14
C TRP A 32 -10.31 3.66 5.24
N THR A 33 -10.26 2.33 5.26
CA THR A 33 -9.43 1.55 6.19
C THR A 33 -7.95 1.62 5.81
N LYS A 34 -7.06 1.20 6.72
CA LYS A 34 -5.61 1.22 6.47
C LYS A 34 -5.21 0.34 5.27
N ASP A 35 -5.83 -0.83 5.13
CA ASP A 35 -5.54 -1.77 4.04
C ASP A 35 -6.02 -1.24 2.69
N GLU A 36 -7.21 -0.64 2.65
CA GLU A 36 -7.75 0.01 1.45
C GLU A 36 -6.88 1.19 0.99
N ARG A 37 -6.39 2.00 1.94
CA ARG A 37 -5.44 3.09 1.67
C ARG A 37 -4.14 2.55 1.11
N LYS A 38 -3.57 1.51 1.74
CA LYS A 38 -2.32 0.88 1.32
C LYS A 38 -2.46 0.30 -0.10
N PHE A 39 -3.52 -0.45 -0.37
CA PHE A 39 -3.83 -1.01 -1.69
C PHE A 39 -3.95 0.10 -2.74
N SER A 40 -4.75 1.13 -2.46
CA SER A 40 -4.98 2.24 -3.39
C SER A 40 -3.71 3.02 -3.71
N SER A 41 -2.90 3.30 -2.69
CA SER A 41 -1.60 3.96 -2.84
C SER A 41 -0.63 3.12 -3.67
N ALA A 42 -0.56 1.81 -3.42
CA ALA A 42 0.30 0.91 -4.19
C ALA A 42 -0.14 0.81 -5.66
N LEU A 43 -1.45 0.74 -5.92
CA LEU A 43 -1.98 0.72 -7.28
C LEU A 43 -1.69 2.02 -8.03
N LEU A 44 -1.88 3.17 -7.37
CA LEU A 44 -1.59 4.48 -7.95
C LEU A 44 -0.11 4.66 -8.29
N LEU A 45 0.78 4.18 -7.42
CA LEU A 45 2.23 4.26 -7.64
C LEU A 45 2.68 3.36 -8.81
N LYS A 46 2.05 2.18 -8.96
CA LYS A 46 2.35 1.26 -10.08
C LYS A 46 1.89 1.81 -11.43
N SER A 47 0.68 2.35 -11.51
CA SER A 47 0.16 2.92 -12.75
C SER A 47 -0.97 3.93 -12.50
N PRO A 48 -0.69 5.24 -12.62
CA PRO A 48 -1.70 6.28 -12.50
C PRO A 48 -2.77 6.23 -13.60
N SER A 49 -2.41 5.81 -14.81
CA SER A 49 -3.34 5.68 -15.94
C SER A 49 -4.34 4.55 -15.68
N THR A 50 -3.86 3.39 -15.23
CA THR A 50 -4.70 2.25 -14.84
C THR A 50 -5.62 2.63 -13.68
N TYR A 51 -5.10 3.33 -12.67
CA TYR A 51 -5.92 3.79 -11.53
C TYR A 51 -7.06 4.70 -12.00
N ARG A 52 -6.76 5.68 -12.88
CA ARG A 52 -7.76 6.60 -13.45
C ARG A 52 -8.80 5.86 -14.27
N TYR A 53 -8.39 4.86 -15.03
CA TYR A 53 -9.30 4.03 -15.82
C TYR A 53 -10.26 3.26 -14.90
N LEU A 54 -9.73 2.57 -13.89
CA LEU A 54 -10.52 1.77 -12.95
C LEU A 54 -11.49 2.60 -12.10
N LEU A 55 -11.14 3.84 -11.76
CA LEU A 55 -12.01 4.75 -11.00
C LEU A 55 -13.37 4.98 -11.68
N LYS A 56 -13.48 4.76 -12.99
CA LYS A 56 -14.74 4.89 -13.74
C LYS A 56 -15.70 3.72 -13.54
N SER A 57 -15.20 2.53 -13.23
CA SER A 57 -15.96 1.28 -13.21
C SER A 57 -16.04 0.61 -11.85
N ILE A 58 -15.11 0.91 -10.93
CA ILE A 58 -15.05 0.30 -9.61
C ILE A 58 -14.93 1.35 -8.50
N VAL A 59 -15.35 0.97 -7.29
CA VAL A 59 -15.28 1.79 -6.09
C VAL A 59 -13.83 1.89 -5.63
N LEU A 60 -13.24 3.07 -5.84
CA LEU A 60 -11.89 3.43 -5.38
C LEU A 60 -11.92 4.85 -4.77
N PRO A 61 -10.96 5.19 -3.89
CA PRO A 61 -10.76 6.56 -3.44
C PRO A 61 -10.45 7.50 -4.60
N GLY A 62 -10.82 8.77 -4.46
CA GLY A 62 -10.44 9.79 -5.43
C GLY A 62 -8.92 9.95 -5.52
N MET A 63 -8.41 10.20 -6.73
CA MET A 63 -6.97 10.40 -6.99
C MET A 63 -6.33 11.43 -6.06
N SER A 64 -7.00 12.56 -5.83
CA SER A 64 -6.53 13.62 -4.93
C SER A 64 -6.43 13.13 -3.49
N THR A 65 -7.36 12.28 -3.05
CA THR A 65 -7.35 11.67 -1.72
C THR A 65 -6.15 10.75 -1.54
N VAL A 66 -5.88 9.88 -2.51
CA VAL A 66 -4.72 8.97 -2.45
C VAL A 66 -3.40 9.74 -2.48
N ARG A 67 -3.30 10.77 -3.34
CA ARG A 67 -2.13 11.65 -3.37
C ARG A 67 -1.91 12.34 -2.02
N LYS A 68 -2.97 12.85 -1.38
CA LYS A 68 -2.86 13.43 -0.03
C LYS A 68 -2.33 12.42 1.00
N TRP A 69 -2.78 11.17 0.95
CA TRP A 69 -2.24 10.11 1.83
C TRP A 69 -0.77 9.82 1.55
N LEU A 70 -0.37 9.79 0.28
CA LEU A 70 1.03 9.61 -0.11
C LEU A 70 1.88 10.78 0.41
N SER A 71 1.48 12.02 0.18
CA SER A 71 2.20 13.20 0.66
C SER A 71 2.30 13.27 2.19
N SER A 72 1.30 12.76 2.91
CA SER A 72 1.36 12.66 4.38
C SER A 72 2.26 11.52 4.89
N ASN A 73 2.72 10.65 4.00
CA ASN A 73 3.51 9.49 4.37
C ASN A 73 4.98 9.87 4.55
N GLU A 74 5.59 9.35 5.61
CA GLU A 74 6.97 9.67 6.01
C GLU A 74 8.00 9.35 4.92
N MET A 75 7.64 8.44 4.00
CA MET A 75 8.46 8.07 2.84
C MET A 75 8.78 9.24 1.89
N PHE A 76 7.93 10.27 1.84
CA PHE A 76 8.13 11.42 0.96
C PHE A 76 8.75 12.62 1.70
N ARG A 77 9.18 12.45 2.95
CA ARG A 77 9.93 13.48 3.67
C ARG A 77 11.39 13.44 3.23
N THR A 78 11.98 14.62 3.09
CA THR A 78 13.40 14.78 2.77
C THR A 78 14.29 14.22 3.88
N GLY A 79 15.44 13.68 3.50
CA GLY A 79 16.41 13.07 4.42
C GLY A 79 16.29 11.55 4.52
N LEU A 80 16.89 10.98 5.56
CA LEU A 80 16.96 9.53 5.74
C LEU A 80 15.65 8.96 6.32
N ASN A 81 15.08 7.98 5.62
CA ASN A 81 13.92 7.25 6.12
C ASN A 81 14.33 6.29 7.25
N LYS A 82 14.22 6.75 8.50
CA LYS A 82 14.60 5.99 9.70
C LYS A 82 13.82 4.68 9.82
N SER A 83 12.54 4.65 9.42
CA SER A 83 11.71 3.44 9.44
C SER A 83 12.19 2.40 8.43
N LEU A 84 12.64 2.84 7.26
CA LEU A 84 13.20 1.95 6.25
C LEU A 84 14.56 1.40 6.73
N ILE A 85 15.44 2.28 7.22
CA ILE A 85 16.75 1.89 7.73
C ILE A 85 16.63 0.90 8.89
N SER A 86 15.69 1.10 9.83
CA SER A 86 15.49 0.17 10.93
C SER A 86 15.04 -1.21 10.45
N LYS A 87 14.12 -1.27 9.48
CA LYS A 87 13.70 -2.54 8.85
C LYS A 87 14.84 -3.22 8.10
N ILE A 88 15.67 -2.46 7.38
CA ILE A 88 16.87 -2.98 6.71
C ILE A 88 17.83 -3.56 7.76
N LYS A 89 18.07 -2.87 8.88
CA LYS A 89 18.90 -3.36 9.97
C LYS A 89 18.38 -4.67 10.56
N THR A 90 17.07 -4.77 10.82
CA THR A 90 16.44 -6.00 11.32
C THR A 90 16.57 -7.15 10.32
N LYS A 91 16.50 -6.87 9.01
CA LYS A 91 16.72 -7.90 7.99
C LYS A 91 18.21 -8.27 7.86
N ALA A 92 19.11 -7.29 8.00
CA ALA A 92 20.54 -7.51 7.91
C ALA A 92 21.08 -8.30 9.12
N SER A 93 20.45 -8.22 10.29
CA SER A 93 20.89 -8.99 11.47
C SER A 93 20.77 -10.50 11.30
N THR A 94 19.99 -10.99 10.34
CA THR A 94 19.84 -12.43 10.05
C THR A 94 20.75 -12.91 8.90
N VAL A 95 21.57 -12.01 8.35
CA VAL A 95 22.38 -12.23 7.14
C VAL A 95 23.86 -12.29 7.54
N SER A 96 24.67 -13.08 6.83
CA SER A 96 26.11 -13.19 7.12
C SER A 96 26.87 -11.91 6.78
N ASP A 97 28.05 -11.69 7.36
CA ASP A 97 28.80 -10.44 7.16
C ASP A 97 29.24 -10.23 5.70
N MET A 98 29.54 -11.31 4.97
CA MET A 98 29.82 -11.28 3.54
C MET A 98 28.61 -10.78 2.72
N GLU A 99 27.41 -11.21 3.09
CA GLU A 99 26.16 -10.83 2.41
C GLU A 99 25.63 -9.45 2.82
N LYS A 100 26.15 -8.86 3.92
CA LYS A 100 25.84 -7.48 4.32
C LYS A 100 26.57 -6.44 3.48
N ALA A 101 27.65 -6.81 2.80
CA ALA A 101 28.39 -5.91 1.93
C ALA A 101 27.50 -5.42 0.79
N CYS A 102 27.33 -4.10 0.66
CA CYS A 102 26.52 -3.50 -0.39
C CYS A 102 27.12 -2.20 -0.90
N VAL A 103 26.80 -1.85 -2.14
CA VAL A 103 27.18 -0.58 -2.77
C VAL A 103 25.92 0.29 -2.85
N LEU A 104 26.08 1.57 -2.52
CA LEU A 104 25.01 2.55 -2.63
C LEU A 104 25.34 3.48 -3.80
N MET A 105 24.53 3.39 -4.86
CA MET A 105 24.70 4.19 -6.07
C MET A 105 23.61 5.26 -6.12
N PHE A 106 24.01 6.47 -6.49
CA PHE A 106 23.13 7.62 -6.69
C PHE A 106 23.46 8.28 -8.03
N ASP A 107 22.44 8.84 -8.67
CA ASP A 107 22.51 9.66 -9.89
C ASP A 107 21.54 10.84 -9.70
N GLU A 108 21.77 11.95 -10.41
CA GLU A 108 21.03 13.21 -10.23
C GLU A 108 19.71 13.28 -11.03
#